data_AF-A0A3N5G871-F1
#
_entry.id   AF-A0A3N5G871-F1
#
_cell.length_a   1.000
_cell.length_b   1.000
_cell.length_c   1.000
_cell.angle_alpha   90.00
_cell.angle_beta   90.00
_cell.angle_gamma   90.00
#
_symmetry.space_group_name_H-M   'P 1'
#
loop_
_entity.id
_entity.type
_entity.pdbx_description
1 polymer ?
#
loop_
_entity_poly.entity_id
_entity_poly.type
_entity_poly.pdbx_seq_one_letter_code
_entity_poly.pdbx_strand_id
1 'polypeptide(L)'
;MSRFVRPQTRTLTLANGDQLIVRERLTAGEQRAQYARMYAVVDGRPQVIPFAAGVGVVLAYLLDWTLADESGQRVEIRDLAPDALQQVIDALDTTSFHEIRVAIEAHEAAMLADRAQKKTTPDGGTP
;
A
#
# COMPACT_ATOMS: atom_id res chain seq x y z
N MET A 1 0.38 21.24 11.87
CA MET A 1 0.09 19.98 11.12
C MET A 1 -1.33 19.52 11.45
N SER A 2 -2.15 19.16 10.45
CA SER A 2 -3.52 18.65 10.70
C SER A 2 -3.49 17.26 11.35
N ARG A 3 -4.42 16.99 12.27
CA ARG A 3 -4.63 15.65 12.87
C ARG A 3 -5.31 14.67 11.90
N PHE A 4 -5.96 15.20 10.86
CA PHE A 4 -6.63 14.41 9.83
C PHE A 4 -5.73 14.27 8.60
N VAL A 5 -5.61 13.04 8.12
CA VAL A 5 -4.96 12.72 6.84
C VAL A 5 -5.96 13.03 5.73
N ARG A 6 -5.55 13.84 4.76
CA ARG A 6 -6.33 14.06 3.53
C ARG A 6 -6.00 12.95 2.53
N PRO A 7 -7.01 12.39 1.83
CA PRO A 7 -6.75 11.47 0.73
C PRO A 7 -5.90 12.17 -0.33
N GLN A 8 -4.73 11.61 -0.60
CA GLN A 8 -3.80 12.04 -1.64
C GLN A 8 -3.26 10.78 -2.31
N THR A 9 -3.01 10.89 -3.60
CA THR A 9 -2.53 9.77 -4.41
C THR A 9 -1.19 10.10 -5.03
N ARG A 10 -0.39 9.06 -5.28
CA ARG A 10 0.82 9.14 -6.08
C ARG A 10 0.80 8.08 -7.17
N THR A 11 1.49 8.39 -8.26
CA THR A 11 1.75 7.44 -9.33
C THR A 11 3.15 6.86 -9.14
N LEU A 12 3.27 5.54 -9.12
CA LEU A 12 4.54 4.82 -9.17
C LEU A 12 4.68 4.19 -10.55
N THR A 13 5.86 4.25 -11.15
CA THR A 13 6.13 3.61 -12.45
C THR A 13 6.95 2.34 -12.23
N LEU A 14 6.48 1.22 -12.77
CA LEU A 14 7.15 -0.08 -12.77
C LEU A 14 8.21 -0.16 -13.87
N ALA A 15 9.06 -1.19 -13.84
CA ALA A 15 10.20 -1.29 -14.75
C ALA A 15 9.77 -1.40 -16.23
N ASN A 16 8.62 -2.01 -16.48
CA ASN A 16 8.03 -2.16 -17.81
C ASN A 16 7.26 -0.92 -18.30
N GLY A 17 7.19 0.15 -17.50
CA GLY A 17 6.46 1.37 -17.82
C GLY A 17 5.00 1.41 -17.33
N ASP A 18 4.50 0.31 -16.75
CA ASP A 18 3.19 0.31 -16.10
C ASP A 18 3.16 1.26 -14.91
N GLN A 19 1.97 1.73 -14.59
CA GLN A 19 1.73 2.69 -13.53
C GLN A 19 0.85 2.10 -12.45
N LEU A 20 1.19 2.38 -11.19
CA LEU A 20 0.36 2.12 -10.02
C LEU A 20 -0.10 3.45 -9.45
N ILE A 21 -1.40 3.59 -9.20
CA ILE A 21 -1.96 4.68 -8.42
C ILE A 21 -2.08 4.20 -6.98
N VAL A 22 -1.36 4.84 -6.07
CA VAL A 22 -1.28 4.46 -4.67
C VAL A 22 -1.67 5.61 -3.75
N ARG A 23 -2.13 5.30 -2.55
CA ARG A 23 -2.30 6.29 -1.48
C ARG A 23 -0.94 6.87 -1.10
N GLU A 24 -0.85 8.20 -1.00
CA GLU A 24 0.35 8.85 -0.47
C GLU A 24 0.50 8.58 1.03
N ARG A 25 -0.63 8.51 1.76
CA ARG A 25 -0.66 8.25 3.19
C ARG A 25 -1.92 7.50 3.58
N LEU A 26 -1.75 6.47 4.40
CA LEU A 26 -2.86 5.83 5.09
C LEU A 26 -3.37 6.71 6.22
N THR A 27 -4.69 6.76 6.34
CA THR A 27 -5.40 7.18 7.54
C THR A 27 -5.18 6.16 8.68
N ALA A 28 -5.52 6.54 9.91
CA ALA A 28 -5.44 5.62 11.05
C ALA A 28 -6.36 4.40 10.89
N GLY A 29 -7.53 4.57 10.25
CA GLY A 29 -8.44 3.46 9.97
C GLY A 29 -7.85 2.47 8.98
N GLU A 30 -7.29 2.98 7.87
CA GLU A 30 -6.64 2.15 6.85
C GLU A 30 -5.42 1.42 7.40
N GLN A 31 -4.60 2.09 8.21
CA GLN A 31 -3.43 1.46 8.83
C GLN A 31 -3.84 0.36 9.82
N ARG A 32 -4.90 0.55 10.60
CA ARG A 32 -5.44 -0.51 11.47
C ARG A 32 -6.01 -1.67 10.67
N ALA A 33 -6.70 -1.40 9.57
CA ALA A 33 -7.23 -2.45 8.69
C ALA A 33 -6.10 -3.25 8.03
N GLN A 34 -5.02 -2.59 7.58
CA GLN A 34 -3.80 -3.23 7.11
C GLN A 34 -3.22 -4.17 8.17
N TYR A 35 -2.99 -3.66 9.39
CA TYR A 35 -2.45 -4.49 10.48
C TYR A 35 -3.35 -5.67 10.81
N ALA A 36 -4.67 -5.48 10.87
CA ALA A 36 -5.62 -6.55 11.15
C ALA A 36 -5.51 -7.72 10.17
N ARG A 37 -5.14 -7.47 8.90
CA ARG A 37 -4.93 -8.52 7.90
C ARG A 37 -3.66 -9.34 8.12
N MET A 38 -2.68 -8.80 8.85
CA MET A 38 -1.38 -9.44 9.07
C MET A 38 -1.41 -10.48 10.20
N TYR A 39 -2.43 -10.44 11.07
CA TYR A 39 -2.51 -11.30 12.25
C TYR A 39 -3.67 -12.29 12.14
N ALA A 40 -3.41 -13.54 12.50
CA ALA A 40 -4.44 -14.50 12.85
C ALA A 40 -4.37 -14.81 14.35
N VAL A 41 -5.51 -15.22 14.92
CA VAL A 41 -5.54 -15.76 16.28
C VAL A 41 -5.40 -17.27 16.19
N VAL A 42 -4.26 -17.79 16.64
CA VAL A 42 -3.98 -19.23 16.74
C VAL A 42 -3.85 -19.55 18.22
N ASP A 43 -4.69 -20.46 18.73
CA ASP A 43 -4.75 -20.83 20.15
C ASP A 43 -4.91 -19.62 21.10
N GLY A 44 -5.74 -18.65 20.71
CA GLY A 44 -6.00 -17.44 21.49
C GLY A 44 -4.85 -16.42 21.50
N ARG A 45 -3.79 -16.64 20.72
CA ARG A 45 -2.64 -15.73 20.61
C ARG A 45 -2.55 -15.12 19.21
N PRO A 46 -2.28 -13.81 19.08
CA PRO A 46 -2.01 -13.21 17.78
C PRO A 46 -0.69 -13.75 17.22
N GLN A 47 -0.76 -14.32 16.02
CA GLN A 47 0.40 -14.74 15.24
C GLN A 47 0.41 -13.98 13.91
N VAL A 48 1.60 -13.55 13.50
CA VAL A 48 1.80 -12.93 12.18
C VAL A 48 1.68 -14.01 11.13
N ILE A 49 0.91 -13.75 10.08
CA ILE A 49 0.87 -14.58 8.87
C ILE A 49 1.81 -13.94 7.85
N PRO A 50 3.01 -14.50 7.61
CA PRO A 50 4.02 -13.85 6.76
C PRO A 50 3.52 -13.56 5.34
N PHE A 51 2.70 -14.45 4.77
CA PHE A 51 2.13 -14.26 3.43
C PHE A 51 1.10 -13.13 3.39
N ALA A 52 0.30 -12.98 4.46
CA ALA A 52 -0.71 -11.92 4.55
C ALA A 52 -0.10 -10.53 4.81
N ALA A 53 1.14 -10.47 5.30
CA ALA A 53 1.87 -9.23 5.53
C ALA A 53 2.08 -8.44 4.23
N GLY A 54 2.60 -9.09 3.19
CA GLY A 54 2.87 -8.43 1.90
C GLY A 54 1.58 -8.03 1.18
N VAL A 55 0.59 -8.92 1.16
CA VAL A 55 -0.73 -8.67 0.57
C VAL A 55 -1.44 -7.52 1.27
N GLY A 56 -1.38 -7.46 2.61
CA GLY A 56 -1.99 -6.41 3.40
C GLY A 56 -1.49 -5.01 3.04
N VAL A 57 -0.18 -4.86 2.79
CA VAL A 57 0.45 -3.61 2.33
C VAL A 57 -0.09 -3.21 0.96
N VAL A 58 -0.11 -4.14 -0.01
CA VAL A 58 -0.61 -3.87 -1.36
C VAL A 58 -2.07 -3.42 -1.31
N LEU A 59 -2.94 -4.15 -0.63
CA LEU A 59 -4.36 -3.80 -0.49
C LEU A 59 -4.60 -2.46 0.23
N ALA A 60 -3.72 -2.06 1.14
CA ALA A 60 -3.87 -0.81 1.86
C ALA A 60 -3.51 0.39 0.98
N TYR A 61 -2.50 0.25 0.12
CA TYR A 61 -1.97 1.37 -0.65
C TYR A 61 -2.53 1.46 -2.07
N LEU A 62 -2.72 0.34 -2.76
CA LEU A 62 -3.12 0.33 -4.15
C LEU A 62 -4.57 0.85 -4.32
N LEU A 63 -4.77 1.66 -5.35
CA LEU A 63 -6.06 2.25 -5.73
C LEU A 63 -6.42 1.91 -7.18
N ASP A 64 -5.42 1.93 -8.05
CA ASP A 64 -5.60 1.67 -9.49
C ASP A 64 -4.26 1.30 -10.14
N TRP A 65 -4.28 0.81 -11.37
CA TRP A 65 -3.07 0.54 -12.16
C TRP A 65 -3.30 0.57 -13.67
N THR A 66 -2.26 0.37 -14.48
CA THR A 66 -2.35 0.20 -15.94
C THR A 66 -2.11 -1.23 -16.43
N LEU A 67 -1.91 -2.18 -15.51
CA LEU A 67 -1.59 -3.57 -15.87
C LEU A 67 -2.67 -4.15 -16.78
N ALA A 68 -2.22 -4.91 -17.78
CA ALA A 68 -3.07 -5.58 -18.75
C ALA A 68 -2.99 -7.10 -18.62
N ASP A 69 -4.06 -7.78 -19.00
CA ASP A 69 -4.13 -9.24 -19.08
C ASP A 69 -3.42 -9.78 -20.34
N GLU A 70 -3.47 -11.10 -20.53
CA GLU A 70 -2.87 -11.78 -21.69
C GLU A 70 -3.45 -11.32 -23.04
N SER A 71 -4.66 -10.76 -23.05
CA SER A 71 -5.29 -10.21 -24.25
C SER A 71 -4.91 -8.75 -24.52
N GLY A 72 -4.08 -8.16 -23.65
CA GLY A 72 -3.69 -6.75 -23.70
C GLY A 72 -4.78 -5.81 -23.21
N GLN A 73 -5.83 -6.33 -22.55
CA GLN A 73 -6.88 -5.50 -21.95
C GLN A 73 -6.48 -5.09 -20.55
N ARG A 74 -6.65 -3.80 -20.23
CA ARG A 74 -6.38 -3.27 -18.88
C ARG A 74 -7.30 -3.97 -17.86
N VAL A 75 -6.71 -4.47 -16.78
CA VAL A 75 -7.45 -5.05 -15.66
C VAL A 75 -7.98 -3.93 -14.79
N GLU A 76 -9.30 -3.72 -14.77
CA GLU A 76 -9.93 -2.67 -13.96
C GLU A 76 -10.02 -3.07 -12.48
N ILE A 77 -9.34 -2.32 -11.61
CA ILE A 77 -9.37 -2.56 -10.15
C ILE A 77 -9.94 -1.40 -9.34
N ARG A 78 -10.24 -0.27 -10.01
CA ARG A 78 -10.75 0.93 -9.35
C ARG A 78 -12.11 0.64 -8.72
N ASP A 79 -12.28 1.10 -7.48
CA ASP A 79 -13.51 0.97 -6.69
C ASP A 79 -13.97 -0.48 -6.45
N LEU A 80 -13.11 -1.48 -6.69
CA LEU A 80 -13.41 -2.86 -6.33
C LEU A 80 -13.58 -3.00 -4.81
N ALA A 81 -14.52 -3.86 -4.42
CA ALA A 81 -14.64 -4.28 -3.03
C ALA A 81 -13.34 -4.99 -2.58
N PRO A 82 -12.96 -4.92 -1.30
CA PRO A 82 -11.70 -5.49 -0.81
C PRO A 82 -11.48 -6.96 -1.19
N ASP A 83 -12.53 -7.78 -1.13
CA ASP A 83 -12.44 -9.21 -1.46
C ASP A 83 -12.25 -9.45 -2.96
N ALA A 84 -12.88 -8.62 -3.81
CA ALA A 84 -12.69 -8.70 -5.26
C ALA A 84 -11.29 -8.21 -5.66
N LEU A 85 -10.81 -7.14 -5.04
CA LEU A 85 -9.43 -6.67 -5.23
C LEU A 85 -8.43 -7.76 -4.82
N GLN A 86 -8.65 -8.40 -3.67
CA GLN A 86 -7.81 -9.51 -3.21
C GLN A 86 -7.71 -10.63 -4.25
N GLN A 87 -8.85 -11.04 -4.83
CA GLN A 87 -8.86 -12.08 -5.87
C GLN A 87 -8.03 -11.67 -7.11
N VAL A 88 -8.07 -10.40 -7.50
CA VAL A 88 -7.26 -9.90 -8.61
C VAL A 88 -5.77 -9.92 -8.24
N ILE A 89 -5.41 -9.53 -7.02
CA ILE A 89 -4.02 -9.60 -6.53
C ILE A 89 -3.53 -11.05 -6.47
N ASP A 90 -4.37 -11.99 -6.03
CA ASP A 90 -4.03 -13.42 -5.96
C ASP A 90 -3.90 -14.08 -7.34
N ALA A 91 -4.47 -13.47 -8.39
CA ALA A 91 -4.36 -13.92 -9.77
C ALA A 91 -3.07 -13.44 -10.48
N LEU A 92 -2.32 -12.51 -9.88
CA LEU A 92 -1.02 -12.09 -10.41
C LEU A 92 -0.01 -13.23 -10.32
N ASP A 93 0.89 -13.31 -11.31
CA ASP A 93 2.04 -14.19 -11.17
C ASP A 93 2.97 -13.68 -10.05
N THR A 94 3.82 -14.57 -9.57
CA THR A 94 4.71 -14.28 -8.43
C THR A 94 5.67 -13.12 -8.70
N THR A 95 6.10 -12.93 -9.96
CA THR A 95 7.04 -11.87 -10.34
C THR A 95 6.34 -10.51 -10.32
N SER A 96 5.18 -10.40 -10.96
CA SER A 96 4.40 -9.16 -10.97
C SER A 96 3.93 -8.78 -9.57
N PHE A 97 3.44 -9.74 -8.77
CA PHE A 97 3.08 -9.47 -7.38
C PHE A 97 4.29 -8.94 -6.58
N HIS A 98 5.45 -9.57 -6.73
CA HIS A 98 6.67 -9.16 -6.05
C HIS A 98 7.10 -7.74 -6.44
N GLU A 99 7.07 -7.41 -7.74
CA GLU A 99 7.41 -6.07 -8.24
C GLU A 99 6.49 -4.99 -7.64
N ILE A 100 5.18 -5.20 -7.70
CA ILE A 100 4.18 -4.27 -7.14
C ILE A 100 4.40 -4.08 -5.64
N ARG A 101 4.59 -5.18 -4.90
CA ARG A 101 4.84 -5.14 -3.46
C ARG A 101 6.08 -4.31 -3.13
N VAL A 102 7.20 -4.57 -3.81
CA VAL A 102 8.46 -3.84 -3.57
C VAL A 102 8.31 -2.35 -3.89
N ALA A 103 7.63 -1.99 -4.98
CA ALA A 103 7.38 -0.59 -5.34
C ALA A 103 6.57 0.14 -4.25
N ILE A 104 5.53 -0.52 -3.72
CA ILE A 104 4.69 0.04 -2.66
C ILE A 104 5.45 0.14 -1.33
N GLU A 105 6.22 -0.88 -0.96
CA GLU A 105 7.04 -0.87 0.26
C GLU A 105 8.11 0.24 0.21
N ALA A 106 8.75 0.45 -0.94
CA ALA A 106 9.71 1.54 -1.14
C ALA A 106 9.04 2.91 -0.99
N HIS A 107 7.82 3.07 -1.54
CA HIS A 107 7.02 4.27 -1.35
C HIS A 107 6.65 4.50 0.12
N GLU A 108 6.21 3.46 0.84
CA GLU A 108 5.92 3.57 2.28
C GLU A 108 7.16 4.01 3.07
N ALA A 109 8.31 3.38 2.82
CA ALA A 109 9.57 3.70 3.48
C ALA A 109 10.00 5.15 3.22
N ALA A 110 9.89 5.63 1.97
CA ALA A 110 10.17 7.03 1.62
C ALA A 110 9.24 8.00 2.38
N MET A 111 7.94 7.69 2.43
CA MET A 111 6.97 8.52 3.14
C MET A 111 7.20 8.55 4.66
N LEU A 112 7.72 7.47 5.24
CA LEU A 112 8.10 7.41 6.66
C LEU A 112 9.37 8.26 6.92
N ALA A 113 10.37 8.15 6.05
CA ALA A 113 11.60 8.95 6.15
C ALA A 113 11.31 10.46 6.07
N ASP A 114 10.48 10.89 5.11
CA ASP A 114 10.06 12.28 4.95
C ASP A 114 9.37 12.83 6.22
N ARG A 115 8.59 12.00 6.90
CA ARG A 115 7.91 12.40 8.15
C ARG A 115 8.88 12.50 9.32
N ALA A 116 9.84 11.59 9.40
CA ALA A 116 10.87 11.65 10.44
C ALA A 116 11.67 12.95 10.34
N GLN A 117 12.09 13.33 9.13
CA GLN A 117 12.83 14.57 8.88
C GLN A 117 12.02 15.83 9.24
N LYS A 118 10.73 15.88 8.88
CA LYS A 118 9.84 17.02 9.22
C LYS A 118 9.57 17.16 10.71
N LYS A 119 9.79 16.11 11.50
CA LYS A 119 9.59 16.12 12.96
C LYS A 119 10.86 16.53 13.71
N THR A 120 12.03 16.41 13.08
CA THR A 120 13.34 16.72 13.68
C THR A 120 13.82 18.15 13.43
N THR A 121 13.11 18.96 12.62
CA THR A 121 13.39 20.40 12.53
C THR A 121 12.72 21.09 13.72
N PRO A 122 13.47 21.53 14.75
CA PRO A 122 12.90 22.34 15.80
C PRO A 122 12.58 23.70 15.16
N ASP A 123 11.33 24.15 15.28
CA ASP A 123 11.00 25.54 15.06
C ASP A 123 11.90 26.34 16.01
N GLY A 124 12.86 27.07 15.46
CA GLY A 124 13.79 27.88 16.22
C GLY A 124 12.99 28.95 16.95
N GLY A 125 12.77 28.72 18.26
CA GLY A 125 12.27 29.74 19.15
C GLY A 125 13.28 30.88 19.18
N THR A 126 12.91 32.01 18.60
CA THR A 126 13.64 33.28 18.80
C THR A 126 13.15 33.89 20.12
N PRO A 127 14.05 34.29 21.03
CA PRO A 127 13.73 34.93 22.32
C PRO A 127 13.09 36.31 22.18
#